data_AF-A0A2N2KWY1-F1
#
_entry.id   AF-A0A2N2KWY1-F1
#
_cell.length_a   1.000
_cell.length_b   1.000
_cell.length_c   1.000
_cell.angle_alpha   90.00
_cell.angle_beta   90.00
_cell.angle_gamma   90.00
#
_symmetry.space_group_name_H-M   'P 1'
#
loop_
_entity.id
_entity.type
_entity.pdbx_description
1 polymer ?
#
loop_
_entity_poly.entity_id
_entity_poly.type
_entity_poly.pdbx_seq_one_letter_code
_entity_poly.pdbx_strand_id
1 'polypeptide(L)'
;MKLAVLSIILLLTVLSLGASVFDNLNPVAQKAIEHVRTLSGEKYQFDQHAAIFGGLIDEDESLSMSYDLVSGKAYKIFLFGDDEAYDLDLKVYDEDDVMVESDTSTDDTSFLTFTPASNGVYRIEAINYSSYEATFLICGLMSPGTRTNNHTELFSQAMNKLITFGKESDSSNSYHFVPNTIAFSGGLVASGENGCVYGLSLPGEYTVKIGAVGSNNSTDVDIKVTRQTSREEADVDWYASDAGEIAADSSTDDTALITATLSEDNYYAYKYRNYSSTGNAFLIYFVATEGEVSSKPSDDDDDWDDDDWWW
;
A
#
# COMPACT_ATOMS: atom_id res chain seq x y z
N MET A 1 29.05 -39.94 46.16
CA MET A 1 27.75 -39.99 45.47
C MET A 1 27.55 -38.68 44.71
N LYS A 2 27.85 -38.67 43.41
CA LYS A 2 27.45 -37.62 42.48
C LYS A 2 26.60 -38.33 41.43
N LEU A 3 25.29 -38.07 41.42
CA LEU A 3 24.40 -38.59 40.39
C LEU A 3 23.62 -37.42 39.81
N ALA A 4 23.65 -37.38 38.49
CA ALA A 4 23.41 -36.24 37.64
C ALA A 4 21.94 -35.80 37.63
N VAL A 5 21.74 -34.48 37.73
CA VAL A 5 20.50 -33.83 37.31
C VAL A 5 20.60 -33.66 35.80
N LEU A 6 19.90 -34.53 35.07
CA LEU A 6 19.76 -34.45 33.62
C LEU A 6 18.69 -33.39 33.32
N SER A 7 19.11 -32.14 33.13
CA SER A 7 18.24 -31.08 32.62
C SER A 7 17.99 -31.32 31.13
N ILE A 8 16.83 -31.88 30.80
CA ILE A 8 16.31 -31.89 29.43
C ILE A 8 15.84 -30.46 29.15
N ILE A 9 16.68 -29.68 28.46
CA ILE A 9 16.26 -28.45 27.79
C ILE A 9 15.51 -28.91 26.54
N LEU A 10 14.18 -28.94 26.64
CA LEU A 10 13.30 -29.12 25.50
C LEU A 10 13.31 -27.79 24.73
N LEU A 11 14.20 -27.69 23.74
CA LEU A 11 14.22 -26.59 22.77
C LEU A 11 12.97 -26.75 21.89
N LEU A 12 11.86 -26.15 22.30
CA LEU A 12 10.71 -25.92 21.44
C LEU A 12 11.07 -24.81 20.46
N THR A 13 11.78 -25.15 19.40
CA THR A 13 11.68 -24.37 18.16
C THR A 13 10.27 -24.59 17.66
N VAL A 14 9.35 -23.70 18.04
CA VAL A 14 8.10 -23.53 17.31
C VAL A 14 8.53 -23.14 15.92
N LEU A 15 8.47 -24.08 14.98
CA LEU A 15 8.35 -23.75 13.57
C LEU A 15 7.05 -22.95 13.50
N SER A 16 7.13 -21.61 13.56
CA SER A 16 6.04 -20.80 13.06
C SER A 16 5.93 -21.23 11.61
N LEU A 17 4.88 -22.00 11.31
CA LEU A 17 4.44 -22.12 9.93
C LEU A 17 4.11 -20.68 9.55
N GLY A 18 5.04 -20.01 8.86
CA GLY A 18 4.97 -18.58 8.60
C GLY A 18 3.61 -18.26 8.03
N ALA A 19 2.87 -17.34 8.66
CA ALA A 19 1.66 -16.82 8.05
C ALA A 19 2.08 -16.03 6.80
N SER A 20 1.28 -16.07 5.75
CA SER A 20 1.55 -15.22 4.59
C SER A 20 1.38 -13.77 5.00
N VAL A 21 2.16 -12.85 4.43
CA VAL A 21 2.04 -11.40 4.67
C VAL A 21 0.59 -10.90 4.45
N PHE A 22 -0.15 -11.56 3.56
CA PHE A 22 -1.56 -11.26 3.27
C PHE A 22 -2.54 -11.72 4.34
N ASP A 23 -2.17 -12.66 5.23
CA ASP A 23 -2.99 -13.02 6.38
C ASP A 23 -3.11 -11.86 7.37
N ASN A 24 -2.02 -11.11 7.56
CA ASN A 24 -1.96 -9.94 8.44
C ASN A 24 -2.75 -8.75 7.89
N LEU A 25 -2.94 -8.67 6.57
CA LEU A 25 -3.75 -7.63 5.94
C LEU A 25 -5.25 -7.80 6.20
N ASN A 26 -5.72 -9.03 6.46
CA ASN A 26 -7.15 -9.32 6.51
C ASN A 26 -7.92 -8.57 7.61
N PRO A 27 -7.47 -8.51 8.89
CA PRO A 27 -8.18 -7.75 9.92
C PRO A 27 -8.38 -6.28 9.54
N VAL A 28 -7.33 -5.60 9.05
CA VAL A 28 -7.36 -4.20 8.62
C VAL A 28 -8.31 -4.00 7.43
N ALA A 29 -8.27 -4.93 6.47
CA ALA A 29 -9.17 -4.93 5.33
C ALA A 29 -10.64 -5.00 5.75
N GLN A 30 -10.98 -5.82 6.75
CA GLN A 30 -12.37 -5.91 7.23
C GLN A 30 -12.81 -4.60 7.92
N LYS A 31 -11.96 -3.97 8.76
CA LYS A 31 -12.23 -2.65 9.36
C LYS A 31 -12.53 -1.61 8.26
N ALA A 32 -11.68 -1.55 7.22
CA ALA A 32 -11.86 -0.64 6.09
C ALA A 32 -13.14 -0.92 5.28
N ILE A 33 -13.45 -2.20 4.98
CA ILE A 33 -14.66 -2.59 4.25
C ILE A 33 -15.93 -2.16 5.00
N GLU A 34 -15.97 -2.34 6.32
CA GLU A 34 -17.11 -1.93 7.15
C GLU A 34 -17.28 -0.41 7.15
N HIS A 35 -16.18 0.34 7.27
CA HIS A 35 -16.23 1.80 7.23
C HIS A 35 -16.68 2.34 5.86
N VAL A 36 -16.12 1.80 4.78
CA VAL A 36 -16.53 2.16 3.40
C VAL A 36 -18.01 1.87 3.17
N ARG A 37 -18.56 0.80 3.77
CA ARG A 37 -20.01 0.51 3.72
C ARG A 37 -20.83 1.61 4.38
N THR A 38 -20.38 2.10 5.54
CA THR A 38 -21.01 3.22 6.26
C THR A 38 -20.98 4.50 5.42
N LEU A 39 -19.80 4.89 4.92
CA LEU A 39 -19.62 6.07 4.07
C LEU A 39 -20.45 5.99 2.78
N SER A 40 -20.54 4.80 2.18
CA SER A 40 -21.37 4.60 0.98
C SER A 40 -22.87 4.77 1.28
N GLY A 41 -23.32 4.38 2.48
CA GLY A 41 -24.68 4.68 2.96
C GLY A 41 -24.93 6.20 3.12
N GLU A 42 -23.88 6.97 3.41
CA GLU A 42 -23.89 8.44 3.44
C GLU A 42 -23.69 9.08 2.05
N LYS A 43 -23.70 8.29 0.97
CA LYS A 43 -23.49 8.72 -0.42
C LYS A 43 -22.08 9.22 -0.71
N TYR A 44 -21.09 8.74 0.01
CA TYR A 44 -19.68 8.88 -0.40
C TYR A 44 -19.28 7.75 -1.34
N GLN A 45 -18.30 8.03 -2.18
CA GLN A 45 -17.85 7.10 -3.21
C GLN A 45 -16.36 7.28 -3.46
N PHE A 46 -15.66 6.22 -3.88
CA PHE A 46 -14.34 6.37 -4.49
C PHE A 46 -14.47 7.08 -5.86
N ASP A 47 -13.64 8.08 -6.11
CA ASP A 47 -13.61 8.83 -7.36
C ASP A 47 -12.20 9.01 -7.95
N GLN A 48 -11.20 8.35 -7.36
CA GLN A 48 -9.81 8.35 -7.80
C GLN A 48 -9.38 6.94 -8.26
N HIS A 49 -8.41 6.87 -9.18
CA HIS A 49 -7.83 5.59 -9.61
C HIS A 49 -6.94 4.95 -8.54
N ALA A 50 -6.36 5.75 -7.63
CA ALA A 50 -5.58 5.33 -6.46
C ALA A 50 -6.24 5.81 -5.15
N ALA A 51 -7.56 5.62 -5.04
CA ALA A 51 -8.37 6.08 -3.92
C ALA A 51 -8.05 5.41 -2.57
N ILE A 52 -7.29 4.31 -2.56
CA ILE A 52 -6.73 3.71 -1.35
C ILE A 52 -5.23 3.49 -1.52
N PHE A 53 -4.49 3.48 -0.42
CA PHE A 53 -3.10 3.03 -0.36
C PHE A 53 -2.79 2.42 1.00
N GLY A 54 -1.72 1.64 1.09
CA GLY A 54 -1.29 1.07 2.35
C GLY A 54 -0.05 0.20 2.22
N GLY A 55 0.35 -0.36 3.36
CA GLY A 55 1.57 -1.14 3.49
C GLY A 55 1.87 -1.49 4.94
N LEU A 56 3.04 -2.06 5.15
CA LEU A 56 3.61 -2.30 6.48
C LEU A 56 4.42 -1.07 6.87
N ILE A 57 4.24 -0.56 8.08
CA ILE A 57 4.88 0.67 8.56
C ILE A 57 5.47 0.47 9.96
N ASP A 58 6.68 0.95 10.18
CA ASP A 58 7.29 0.97 11.50
C ASP A 58 6.69 2.09 12.37
N GLU A 59 6.98 2.08 13.68
CA GLU A 59 6.66 3.20 14.57
C GLU A 59 7.42 4.48 14.14
N ASP A 60 6.79 5.64 14.29
CA ASP A 60 7.26 6.97 13.87
C ASP A 60 7.45 7.17 12.36
N GLU A 61 7.01 6.23 11.53
CA GLU A 61 7.11 6.30 10.07
C GLU A 61 5.79 6.70 9.40
N SER A 62 5.86 7.11 8.13
CA SER A 62 4.68 7.57 7.37
C SER A 62 4.63 7.07 5.92
N LEU A 63 3.41 6.89 5.41
CA LEU A 63 3.13 6.68 3.99
C LEU A 63 2.33 7.87 3.46
N SER A 64 2.59 8.32 2.23
CA SER A 64 1.82 9.43 1.66
C SER A 64 1.50 9.28 0.19
N MET A 65 0.35 9.82 -0.21
CA MET A 65 -0.09 9.88 -1.59
C MET A 65 -0.68 11.25 -1.92
N SER A 66 -0.42 11.73 -3.14
CA SER A 66 -0.93 13.00 -3.63
C SER A 66 -2.18 12.82 -4.47
N TYR A 67 -3.13 13.76 -4.34
CA TYR A 67 -4.41 13.75 -5.02
C TYR A 67 -4.77 15.12 -5.59
N ASP A 68 -5.32 15.15 -6.79
CA ASP A 68 -5.98 16.34 -7.33
C ASP A 68 -7.37 16.51 -6.67
N LEU A 69 -7.48 17.49 -5.78
CA LEU A 69 -8.71 17.77 -5.04
C LEU A 69 -9.39 19.04 -5.53
N VAL A 70 -10.73 19.03 -5.45
CA VAL A 70 -11.58 20.13 -5.90
C VAL A 70 -12.01 21.00 -4.72
N SER A 71 -11.81 22.31 -4.86
CA SER A 71 -12.24 23.33 -3.91
C SER A 71 -13.72 23.18 -3.54
N GLY A 72 -14.02 23.26 -2.25
CA GLY A 72 -15.38 23.20 -1.73
C GLY A 72 -16.04 21.82 -1.75
N LYS A 73 -15.35 20.76 -2.23
CA LYS A 73 -15.82 19.38 -2.15
C LYS A 73 -15.34 18.77 -0.81
N ALA A 74 -16.27 18.25 -0.01
CA ALA A 74 -15.94 17.64 1.28
C ALA A 74 -15.50 16.17 1.09
N TYR A 75 -14.23 15.88 1.30
CA TYR A 75 -13.67 14.53 1.23
C TYR A 75 -13.67 13.87 2.61
N LYS A 76 -13.86 12.55 2.63
CA LYS A 76 -13.71 11.69 3.81
C LYS A 76 -12.43 10.89 3.63
N ILE A 77 -11.52 11.05 4.58
CA ILE A 77 -10.26 10.33 4.63
C ILE A 77 -10.33 9.43 5.87
N PHE A 78 -9.91 8.18 5.72
CA PHE A 78 -9.89 7.22 6.81
C PHE A 78 -8.56 6.47 6.80
N LEU A 79 -8.13 6.06 7.98
CA LEU A 79 -6.93 5.27 8.21
C LEU A 79 -7.26 4.18 9.25
N PHE A 80 -6.86 2.96 8.93
CA PHE A 80 -7.01 1.80 9.82
C PHE A 80 -5.68 1.09 9.99
N GLY A 81 -5.36 0.72 11.23
CA GLY A 81 -4.29 -0.20 11.58
C GLY A 81 -4.78 -1.61 11.90
N ASP A 82 -3.84 -2.54 11.95
CA ASP A 82 -4.04 -3.84 12.61
C ASP A 82 -4.10 -3.70 14.14
N ASP A 83 -4.06 -4.83 14.84
CA ASP A 83 -4.21 -4.86 16.29
C ASP A 83 -2.93 -4.44 17.04
N GLU A 84 -1.82 -4.18 16.32
CA GLU A 84 -0.56 -3.72 16.89
C GLU A 84 -0.48 -2.18 16.97
N ALA A 85 -1.34 -1.45 16.25
CA ALA A 85 -1.40 0.01 16.28
C ALA A 85 -2.11 0.56 17.51
N TYR A 86 -1.57 1.64 18.06
CA TYR A 86 -2.15 2.38 19.19
C TYR A 86 -2.45 3.83 18.87
N ASP A 87 -1.67 4.45 18.00
CA ASP A 87 -1.79 5.86 17.65
C ASP A 87 -1.50 6.04 16.16
N LEU A 88 -2.55 6.19 15.36
CA LEU A 88 -2.46 6.48 13.94
C LEU A 88 -2.98 7.88 13.66
N ASP A 89 -2.22 8.64 12.87
CA ASP A 89 -2.54 10.02 12.52
C ASP A 89 -2.71 10.19 11.01
N LEU A 90 -3.58 11.12 10.64
CA LEU A 90 -3.72 11.62 9.27
C LEU A 90 -3.30 13.09 9.20
N LYS A 91 -2.50 13.44 8.21
CA LYS A 91 -2.17 14.84 7.89
C LYS A 91 -2.46 15.13 6.43
N VAL A 92 -2.92 16.35 6.15
CA VAL A 92 -3.15 16.85 4.80
C VAL A 92 -2.29 18.08 4.58
N TYR A 93 -1.52 18.08 3.51
CA TYR A 93 -0.68 19.18 3.07
C TYR A 93 -1.17 19.70 1.72
N ASP A 94 -1.05 21.00 1.50
CA ASP A 94 -1.31 21.62 0.19
C ASP A 94 -0.10 21.51 -0.75
N GLU A 95 -0.16 22.19 -1.89
CA GLU A 95 0.89 22.17 -2.93
C GLU A 95 2.20 22.85 -2.50
N ASP A 96 2.17 23.67 -1.46
CA ASP A 96 3.34 24.36 -0.88
C ASP A 96 3.92 23.57 0.33
N ASP A 97 3.49 22.32 0.51
CA ASP A 97 3.81 21.46 1.67
C ASP A 97 3.41 22.08 3.02
N VAL A 98 2.40 22.95 3.03
CA VAL A 98 1.83 23.50 4.27
C VAL A 98 0.75 22.55 4.78
N MET A 99 0.87 22.11 6.03
CA MET A 99 -0.18 21.32 6.67
C MET A 99 -1.45 22.16 6.83
N VAL A 100 -2.53 21.71 6.20
CA VAL A 100 -3.83 22.41 6.17
C VAL A 100 -4.88 21.73 7.03
N GLU A 101 -4.69 20.45 7.38
CA GLU A 101 -5.59 19.71 8.25
C GLU A 101 -4.87 18.49 8.87
N SER A 102 -5.28 18.07 10.07
CA SER A 102 -4.73 16.87 10.72
C SER A 102 -5.72 16.24 11.70
N ASP A 103 -5.69 14.92 11.78
CA ASP A 103 -6.17 14.18 12.95
C ASP A 103 -5.00 13.97 13.91
N THR A 104 -5.27 14.04 15.22
CA THR A 104 -4.25 13.94 16.29
C THR A 104 -4.78 13.15 17.49
N SER A 105 -5.83 12.35 17.28
CA SER A 105 -6.41 11.49 18.31
C SER A 105 -5.56 10.24 18.47
N THR A 106 -5.17 9.93 19.71
CA THR A 106 -4.52 8.67 20.07
C THR A 106 -5.50 7.51 19.99
N ASP A 107 -5.67 6.95 18.79
CA ASP A 107 -6.54 5.81 18.47
C ASP A 107 -5.88 4.93 17.38
N ASP A 108 -6.28 3.65 17.29
CA ASP A 108 -5.82 2.70 16.24
C ASP A 108 -6.47 2.96 14.86
N THR A 109 -7.23 4.05 14.77
CA THR A 109 -7.93 4.51 13.57
C THR A 109 -7.93 6.02 13.55
N SER A 110 -7.86 6.60 12.35
CA SER A 110 -7.96 8.04 12.17
C SER A 110 -8.99 8.40 11.10
N PHE A 111 -9.75 9.47 11.33
CA PHE A 111 -10.82 9.91 10.44
C PHE A 111 -10.79 11.42 10.25
N LEU A 112 -10.74 11.85 8.99
CA LEU A 112 -10.70 13.26 8.64
C LEU A 112 -11.77 13.64 7.62
N THR A 113 -12.41 14.79 7.83
CA THR A 113 -13.26 15.41 6.81
C THR A 113 -12.58 16.67 6.30
N PHE A 114 -12.05 16.62 5.08
CA PHE A 114 -11.28 17.72 4.52
C PHE A 114 -12.05 18.39 3.37
N THR A 115 -12.11 19.72 3.38
CA THR A 115 -12.69 20.51 2.27
C THR A 115 -11.65 21.48 1.74
N PRO A 116 -11.03 21.21 0.57
CA PRO A 116 -9.99 22.05 0.00
C PRO A 116 -10.47 23.48 -0.19
N ALA A 117 -9.62 24.46 0.15
CA ALA A 117 -9.92 25.88 -0.08
C ALA A 117 -9.72 26.26 -1.56
N SER A 118 -8.73 25.65 -2.23
CA SER A 118 -8.39 25.82 -3.65
C SER A 118 -8.41 24.47 -4.37
N ASN A 119 -8.59 24.50 -5.69
CA ASN A 119 -8.29 23.34 -6.52
C ASN A 119 -6.77 23.17 -6.55
N GLY A 120 -6.27 21.94 -6.44
CA GLY A 120 -4.84 21.69 -6.50
C GLY A 120 -4.47 20.29 -6.07
N VAL A 121 -3.18 20.03 -6.05
CA VAL A 121 -2.60 18.79 -5.54
C VAL A 121 -2.47 18.89 -4.04
N TYR A 122 -3.00 17.91 -3.32
CA TYR A 122 -2.85 17.79 -1.87
C TYR A 122 -2.19 16.46 -1.54
N ARG A 123 -1.26 16.47 -0.58
CA ARG A 123 -0.60 15.27 -0.07
C ARG A 123 -1.32 14.81 1.19
N ILE A 124 -1.80 13.56 1.18
CA ILE A 124 -2.37 12.90 2.35
C ILE A 124 -1.28 11.98 2.91
N GLU A 125 -0.96 12.17 4.18
CA GLU A 125 0.05 11.43 4.93
C GLU A 125 -0.64 10.63 6.03
N ALA A 126 -0.39 9.32 6.05
CA ALA A 126 -0.82 8.37 7.06
C ALA A 126 0.40 7.99 7.90
N ILE A 127 0.31 8.17 9.21
CA ILE A 127 1.44 8.05 10.14
C ILE A 127 1.11 6.98 11.16
N ASN A 128 2.08 6.11 11.45
CA ASN A 128 2.03 5.26 12.62
C ASN A 128 2.83 5.91 13.75
N TYR A 129 2.15 6.67 14.61
CA TYR A 129 2.79 7.42 15.68
C TYR A 129 3.22 6.50 16.82
N SER A 130 2.46 5.44 17.11
CA SER A 130 2.86 4.42 18.07
C SER A 130 2.21 3.06 17.83
N SER A 131 3.02 2.01 17.92
CA SER A 131 2.60 0.61 17.78
C SER A 131 3.52 -0.31 18.59
N TYR A 132 3.11 -1.57 18.80
CA TYR A 132 3.98 -2.56 19.47
C TYR A 132 5.05 -3.13 18.54
N GLU A 133 4.68 -3.36 17.28
CA GLU A 133 5.53 -3.82 16.17
C GLU A 133 5.16 -3.03 14.90
N ALA A 134 5.81 -3.33 13.78
CA ALA A 134 5.39 -2.77 12.49
C ALA A 134 3.93 -3.15 12.19
N THR A 135 3.12 -2.17 11.78
CA THR A 135 1.67 -2.32 11.59
C THR A 135 1.30 -2.28 10.12
N PHE A 136 0.30 -3.07 9.72
CA PHE A 136 -0.39 -2.87 8.45
C PHE A 136 -1.36 -1.70 8.53
N LEU A 137 -1.28 -0.79 7.55
CA LEU A 137 -2.26 0.27 7.40
C LEU A 137 -3.03 0.20 6.08
N ILE A 138 -4.29 0.66 6.12
CA ILE A 138 -5.07 1.02 4.92
C ILE A 138 -5.56 2.46 5.09
N CYS A 139 -5.10 3.34 4.21
CA CYS A 139 -5.63 4.69 4.05
C CYS A 139 -6.56 4.75 2.83
N GLY A 140 -7.65 5.50 2.93
CA GLY A 140 -8.56 5.71 1.81
C GLY A 140 -9.20 7.09 1.77
N LEU A 141 -9.53 7.52 0.56
CA LEU A 141 -10.14 8.81 0.23
C LEU A 141 -11.46 8.58 -0.52
N MET A 142 -12.55 9.12 0.02
CA MET A 142 -13.86 9.10 -0.62
C MET A 142 -14.44 10.50 -0.73
N SER A 143 -15.29 10.73 -1.70
CA SER A 143 -15.91 12.03 -1.93
C SER A 143 -17.41 11.90 -2.19
N PRO A 144 -18.19 13.00 -2.14
CA PRO A 144 -19.64 12.93 -2.29
C PRO A 144 -19.99 12.48 -3.70
N GLY A 145 -20.84 11.47 -3.78
CA GLY A 145 -21.23 10.79 -5.00
C GLY A 145 -22.74 10.80 -5.23
N THR A 146 -23.12 10.67 -6.49
CA THR A 146 -24.52 10.46 -6.90
C THR A 146 -24.80 9.00 -7.27
N ARG A 147 -23.76 8.17 -7.35
CA ARG A 147 -23.86 6.79 -7.84
C ARG A 147 -24.48 5.89 -6.78
N THR A 148 -25.37 5.03 -7.23
CA THR A 148 -25.99 3.98 -6.41
C THR A 148 -25.06 2.77 -6.30
N ASN A 149 -24.47 2.61 -5.11
CA ASN A 149 -24.50 1.39 -4.29
C ASN A 149 -23.66 0.14 -4.63
N ASN A 150 -22.72 0.14 -5.58
CA ASN A 150 -21.79 -1.00 -5.70
C ASN A 150 -20.32 -0.70 -5.40
N HIS A 151 -19.93 0.54 -5.09
CA HIS A 151 -18.51 0.84 -4.85
C HIS A 151 -17.96 0.09 -3.61
N THR A 152 -18.74 -0.03 -2.54
CA THR A 152 -18.40 -0.90 -1.39
C THR A 152 -18.24 -2.35 -1.81
N GLU A 153 -19.14 -2.85 -2.66
CA GLU A 153 -19.12 -4.24 -3.11
C GLU A 153 -17.90 -4.51 -3.99
N LEU A 154 -17.59 -3.61 -4.93
CA LEU A 154 -16.41 -3.72 -5.78
C LEU A 154 -15.11 -3.66 -4.95
N PHE A 155 -15.02 -2.73 -4.00
CA PHE A 155 -13.89 -2.64 -3.08
C PHE A 155 -13.74 -3.91 -2.24
N SER A 156 -14.82 -4.39 -1.61
CA SER A 156 -14.84 -5.61 -0.83
C SER A 156 -14.43 -6.84 -1.65
N GLN A 157 -14.93 -6.96 -2.88
CA GLN A 157 -14.55 -8.05 -3.80
C GLN A 157 -13.05 -7.98 -4.15
N ALA A 158 -12.54 -6.81 -4.49
CA ALA A 158 -11.13 -6.62 -4.83
C ALA A 158 -10.22 -6.93 -3.63
N MET A 159 -10.54 -6.44 -2.41
CA MET A 159 -9.75 -6.71 -1.20
C MET A 159 -9.72 -8.19 -0.85
N ASN A 160 -10.87 -8.87 -0.88
CA ASN A 160 -10.92 -10.31 -0.60
C ASN A 160 -10.16 -11.11 -1.67
N LYS A 161 -10.22 -10.67 -2.94
CA LYS A 161 -9.43 -11.28 -4.02
C LYS A 161 -7.94 -11.04 -3.83
N LEU A 162 -7.51 -9.85 -3.43
CA LEU A 162 -6.10 -9.54 -3.12
C LEU A 162 -5.56 -10.50 -2.06
N ILE A 163 -6.28 -10.64 -0.94
CA ILE A 163 -5.86 -11.52 0.16
C ILE A 163 -5.76 -12.97 -0.31
N THR A 164 -6.77 -13.45 -1.05
CA THR A 164 -6.78 -14.84 -1.55
C THR A 164 -5.66 -15.09 -2.56
N PHE A 165 -5.55 -14.23 -3.58
CA PHE A 165 -4.56 -14.31 -4.64
C PHE A 165 -3.13 -14.17 -4.11
N GLY A 166 -2.90 -13.24 -3.18
CA GLY A 166 -1.63 -13.04 -2.51
C GLY A 166 -1.19 -14.30 -1.75
N LYS A 167 -2.09 -14.90 -0.97
CA LYS A 167 -1.82 -16.15 -0.24
C LYS A 167 -1.54 -17.33 -1.17
N GLU A 168 -2.28 -17.45 -2.26
CA GLU A 168 -2.07 -18.52 -3.26
C GLU A 168 -0.73 -18.35 -4.00
N SER A 169 -0.35 -17.10 -4.28
CA SER A 169 0.93 -16.75 -4.90
C SER A 169 2.12 -16.98 -3.95
N ASP A 170 1.91 -16.72 -2.66
CA ASP A 170 2.88 -16.87 -1.58
C ASP A 170 2.85 -18.27 -0.95
N SER A 171 2.79 -19.31 -1.78
CA SER A 171 2.67 -20.70 -1.30
C SER A 171 3.82 -21.19 -0.40
N SER A 172 4.96 -20.49 -0.42
CA SER A 172 6.14 -20.72 0.41
C SER A 172 6.24 -19.81 1.64
N ASN A 173 5.30 -18.88 1.83
CA ASN A 173 5.35 -17.83 2.87
C ASN A 173 6.69 -17.08 2.87
N SER A 174 7.12 -16.70 1.67
CA SER A 174 8.38 -16.00 1.40
C SER A 174 8.16 -14.58 0.90
N TYR A 175 6.91 -14.14 0.74
CA TYR A 175 6.60 -12.78 0.33
C TYR A 175 6.64 -11.86 1.56
N HIS A 176 7.30 -10.73 1.39
CA HIS A 176 7.39 -9.67 2.39
C HIS A 176 7.01 -8.33 1.76
N PHE A 177 6.26 -7.51 2.48
CA PHE A 177 6.13 -6.10 2.13
C PHE A 177 7.34 -5.36 2.67
N VAL A 178 7.89 -4.47 1.85
CA VAL A 178 8.98 -3.59 2.29
C VAL A 178 8.38 -2.58 3.28
N PRO A 179 8.87 -2.51 4.53
CA PRO A 179 8.41 -1.52 5.50
C PRO A 179 8.57 -0.09 4.95
N ASN A 180 7.70 0.80 5.42
CA ASN A 180 7.77 2.25 5.13
C ASN A 180 7.69 2.57 3.63
N THR A 181 7.09 1.66 2.86
CA THR A 181 6.82 1.80 1.43
C THR A 181 5.35 1.49 1.16
N ILE A 182 4.75 2.16 0.17
CA ILE A 182 3.41 1.82 -0.31
C ILE A 182 3.48 0.43 -0.96
N ALA A 183 2.98 -0.57 -0.24
CA ALA A 183 2.95 -1.96 -0.70
C ALA A 183 1.73 -2.23 -1.59
N PHE A 184 0.65 -1.45 -1.48
CA PHE A 184 -0.48 -1.53 -2.39
C PHE A 184 -1.20 -0.19 -2.52
N SER A 185 -1.85 0.02 -3.66
CA SER A 185 -2.91 1.01 -3.80
C SER A 185 -3.94 0.56 -4.82
N GLY A 186 -5.04 1.31 -4.94
CA GLY A 186 -6.15 0.88 -5.76
C GLY A 186 -7.29 1.87 -5.81
N GLY A 187 -8.24 1.64 -6.69
CA GLY A 187 -9.35 2.55 -6.94
C GLY A 187 -10.28 2.05 -8.03
N LEU A 188 -11.26 2.88 -8.39
CA LEU A 188 -12.19 2.54 -9.46
C LEU A 188 -11.60 2.90 -10.81
N VAL A 189 -11.58 1.93 -11.71
CA VAL A 189 -11.04 2.07 -13.07
C VAL A 189 -12.12 1.59 -14.05
N ALA A 190 -12.47 2.39 -15.04
CA ALA A 190 -13.45 1.98 -16.06
C ALA A 190 -12.82 1.01 -17.08
N SER A 191 -13.65 0.24 -17.80
CA SER A 191 -13.15 -0.61 -18.89
C SER A 191 -12.42 0.20 -19.95
N GLY A 192 -11.22 -0.23 -20.31
CA GLY A 192 -10.30 0.45 -21.24
C GLY A 192 -9.46 1.57 -20.61
N GLU A 193 -9.71 1.95 -19.35
CA GLU A 193 -8.86 2.92 -18.65
C GLU A 193 -7.60 2.26 -18.12
N ASN A 194 -6.57 3.09 -18.00
CA ASN A 194 -5.27 2.75 -17.42
C ASN A 194 -4.84 3.87 -16.47
N GLY A 195 -3.84 3.56 -15.67
CA GLY A 195 -3.17 4.51 -14.81
C GLY A 195 -1.79 4.02 -14.45
N CYS A 196 -1.12 4.76 -13.59
CA CYS A 196 0.25 4.48 -13.20
C CYS A 196 0.50 4.96 -11.78
N VAL A 197 1.29 4.19 -11.03
CA VAL A 197 1.87 4.64 -9.77
C VAL A 197 3.37 4.80 -9.96
N TYR A 198 3.86 5.94 -9.50
CA TYR A 198 5.25 6.35 -9.63
C TYR A 198 5.93 6.37 -8.28
N GLY A 199 7.26 6.36 -8.32
CA GLY A 199 8.07 6.47 -7.10
C GLY A 199 8.06 5.20 -6.27
N LEU A 200 7.93 4.03 -6.92
CA LEU A 200 8.27 2.78 -6.25
C LEU A 200 9.77 2.81 -5.98
N SER A 201 10.10 3.08 -4.72
CA SER A 201 11.46 3.08 -4.17
C SER A 201 11.75 1.71 -3.58
N LEU A 202 12.91 1.16 -3.91
CA LEU A 202 13.40 -0.09 -3.31
C LEU A 202 14.77 0.18 -2.67
N PRO A 203 14.94 -0.10 -1.37
CA PRO A 203 16.19 0.21 -0.65
C PRO A 203 17.36 -0.75 -0.99
N GLY A 204 17.21 -1.58 -2.01
CA GLY A 204 18.15 -2.64 -2.34
C GLY A 204 17.74 -3.43 -3.58
N GLU A 205 18.55 -4.43 -3.92
CA GLU A 205 18.21 -5.38 -4.98
C GLU A 205 17.25 -6.44 -4.43
N TYR A 206 16.05 -6.51 -5.01
CA TYR A 206 15.03 -7.47 -4.60
C TYR A 206 14.44 -8.22 -5.79
N THR A 207 14.11 -9.49 -5.59
CA THR A 207 13.13 -10.17 -6.45
C THR A 207 11.75 -9.70 -6.00
N VAL A 208 11.10 -8.87 -6.80
CA VAL A 208 9.77 -8.33 -6.53
C VAL A 208 8.68 -9.15 -7.20
N LYS A 209 7.52 -9.14 -6.54
CA LYS A 209 6.24 -9.63 -7.03
C LYS A 209 5.33 -8.44 -7.14
N ILE A 210 5.00 -8.09 -8.37
CA ILE A 210 4.10 -6.98 -8.65
C ILE A 210 2.84 -7.61 -9.21
N GLY A 211 1.72 -7.43 -8.53
CA GLY A 211 0.47 -8.05 -8.91
C GLY A 211 -0.67 -7.04 -8.96
N ALA A 212 -1.73 -7.40 -9.67
CA ALA A 212 -3.00 -6.69 -9.63
C ALA A 212 -4.17 -7.66 -9.57
N VAL A 213 -5.24 -7.22 -8.92
CA VAL A 213 -6.51 -7.94 -8.85
C VAL A 213 -7.64 -6.99 -9.15
N GLY A 214 -8.64 -7.45 -9.91
CA GLY A 214 -9.88 -6.73 -10.12
C GLY A 214 -11.03 -7.27 -9.28
N SER A 215 -11.98 -6.41 -8.91
CA SER A 215 -13.32 -6.84 -8.45
C SER A 215 -13.99 -7.79 -9.48
N ASN A 216 -15.10 -8.45 -9.13
CA ASN A 216 -15.74 -9.45 -10.02
C ASN A 216 -16.31 -8.85 -11.31
N ASN A 217 -16.33 -7.53 -11.45
CA ASN A 217 -16.66 -6.87 -12.71
C ASN A 217 -15.52 -6.94 -13.73
N SER A 218 -14.28 -7.10 -13.28
CA SER A 218 -13.11 -7.21 -14.16
C SER A 218 -13.04 -8.60 -14.78
N THR A 219 -12.61 -8.62 -16.03
CA THR A 219 -12.39 -9.84 -16.82
C THR A 219 -10.99 -9.91 -17.40
N ASP A 220 -10.28 -8.77 -17.43
CA ASP A 220 -8.96 -8.62 -18.00
C ASP A 220 -8.25 -7.42 -17.33
N VAL A 221 -7.26 -7.71 -16.49
CA VAL A 221 -6.40 -6.74 -15.81
C VAL A 221 -4.99 -6.96 -16.28
N ASP A 222 -4.32 -5.89 -16.71
CA ASP A 222 -2.91 -5.95 -17.07
C ASP A 222 -2.07 -5.11 -16.12
N ILE A 223 -0.81 -5.50 -15.99
CA ILE A 223 0.22 -4.71 -15.30
C ILE A 223 1.50 -4.69 -16.12
N LYS A 224 2.25 -3.60 -15.98
CA LYS A 224 3.57 -3.45 -16.57
C LYS A 224 4.47 -2.68 -15.62
N VAL A 225 5.72 -3.10 -15.49
CA VAL A 225 6.73 -2.44 -14.68
C VAL A 225 7.76 -1.81 -15.60
N THR A 226 8.06 -0.54 -15.36
CA THR A 226 9.00 0.24 -16.15
C THR A 226 9.99 0.95 -15.24
N ARG A 227 11.25 1.03 -15.67
CA ARG A 227 12.23 1.95 -15.11
C ARG A 227 12.08 3.31 -15.76
N GLN A 228 12.07 4.35 -14.96
CA GLN A 228 12.00 5.74 -15.38
C GLN A 228 13.33 6.45 -15.13
N THR A 229 13.49 7.58 -15.80
CA THR A 229 14.62 8.50 -15.70
C THR A 229 14.30 9.69 -14.80
N SER A 230 13.02 10.06 -14.71
CA SER A 230 12.51 11.11 -13.83
C SER A 230 11.00 10.95 -13.58
N ARG A 231 10.48 11.60 -12.54
CA ARG A 231 9.04 11.67 -12.25
C ARG A 231 8.26 12.46 -13.31
N GLU A 232 8.92 13.33 -14.07
CA GLU A 232 8.28 14.13 -15.14
C GLU A 232 8.12 13.34 -16.45
N GLU A 233 8.90 12.27 -16.63
CA GLU A 233 8.83 11.35 -17.78
C GLU A 233 7.83 10.20 -17.57
N ALA A 234 7.02 10.34 -16.53
CA ALA A 234 5.91 9.50 -16.16
C ALA A 234 4.85 9.39 -17.26
N ASP A 235 5.03 8.46 -18.21
CA ASP A 235 4.02 8.20 -19.22
C ASP A 235 2.89 7.32 -18.64
N VAL A 236 1.68 7.86 -18.56
CA VAL A 236 0.48 7.10 -18.16
C VAL A 236 -0.04 6.20 -19.29
N ASP A 237 0.34 6.47 -20.55
CA ASP A 237 -0.10 5.68 -21.68
C ASP A 237 0.48 4.26 -21.59
N TRP A 238 -0.44 3.30 -21.50
CA TRP A 238 -0.13 1.88 -21.54
C TRP A 238 0.67 1.48 -22.79
N TYR A 239 0.32 2.08 -23.93
CA TYR A 239 0.87 1.75 -25.25
C TYR A 239 2.15 2.51 -25.58
N ALA A 240 2.62 3.38 -24.70
CA ALA A 240 3.89 4.04 -24.85
C ALA A 240 5.02 3.01 -24.99
N SER A 241 5.93 3.29 -25.93
CA SER A 241 7.18 2.55 -26.06
C SER A 241 8.11 2.96 -24.92
N ASP A 242 7.91 2.38 -23.75
CA ASP A 242 8.77 2.63 -22.60
C ASP A 242 10.12 1.94 -22.84
N ALA A 243 11.16 2.72 -23.12
CA ALA A 243 12.51 2.20 -23.33
C ALA A 243 13.06 1.45 -22.09
N GLY A 244 12.39 1.55 -20.95
CA GLY A 244 12.68 0.86 -19.70
C GLY A 244 11.65 -0.18 -19.26
N GLU A 245 10.83 -0.75 -20.16
CA GLU A 245 9.97 -1.88 -19.79
C GLU A 245 10.81 -3.06 -19.25
N ILE A 246 10.48 -3.51 -18.04
CA ILE A 246 11.19 -4.58 -17.33
C ILE A 246 10.42 -5.89 -17.50
N ALA A 247 9.13 -5.84 -17.24
CA ALA A 247 8.23 -6.97 -17.37
C ALA A 247 6.78 -6.47 -17.50
N ALA A 248 5.94 -7.29 -18.12
CA ALA A 248 4.52 -7.04 -18.28
C ALA A 248 3.76 -8.36 -18.14
N ASP A 249 2.55 -8.27 -17.62
CA ASP A 249 1.55 -9.32 -17.70
C ASP A 249 0.33 -8.77 -18.46
N SER A 250 -0.07 -9.49 -19.50
CA SER A 250 -1.17 -9.14 -20.39
C SER A 250 -1.98 -10.37 -20.79
N SER A 251 -2.02 -11.37 -19.91
CA SER A 251 -2.97 -12.48 -20.03
C SER A 251 -4.40 -11.99 -19.87
N THR A 252 -5.33 -12.71 -20.49
CA THR A 252 -6.77 -12.44 -20.32
C THR A 252 -7.28 -13.10 -19.06
N ASP A 253 -7.10 -12.42 -17.93
CA ASP A 253 -7.58 -12.80 -16.60
C ASP A 253 -7.86 -11.59 -15.72
N ASP A 254 -8.63 -11.78 -14.66
CA ASP A 254 -9.01 -10.71 -13.72
C ASP A 254 -7.96 -10.48 -12.61
N THR A 255 -6.79 -11.07 -12.78
CA THR A 255 -5.61 -10.97 -11.90
C THR A 255 -4.35 -11.00 -12.76
N ALA A 256 -3.33 -10.25 -12.41
CA ALA A 256 -2.05 -10.27 -13.11
C ALA A 256 -0.89 -10.37 -12.12
N LEU A 257 0.21 -11.01 -12.49
CA LEU A 257 1.39 -11.18 -11.64
C LEU A 257 2.69 -11.19 -12.44
N ILE A 258 3.55 -10.24 -12.12
CA ILE A 258 4.90 -10.12 -12.62
C ILE A 258 5.88 -10.54 -11.52
N THR A 259 6.92 -11.26 -11.92
CA THR A 259 8.15 -11.42 -11.13
C THR A 259 9.30 -10.72 -11.84
N ALA A 260 10.02 -9.86 -11.14
CA ALA A 260 11.19 -9.17 -11.68
C ALA A 260 12.27 -9.02 -10.60
N THR A 261 13.53 -8.97 -11.01
CA THR A 261 14.61 -8.52 -10.12
C THR A 261 14.85 -7.04 -10.38
N LEU A 262 14.65 -6.21 -9.36
CA LEU A 262 14.84 -4.77 -9.43
C LEU A 262 16.04 -4.40 -8.56
N SER A 263 16.93 -3.57 -9.09
CA SER A 263 18.05 -2.99 -8.34
C SER A 263 17.57 -1.85 -7.46
N GLU A 264 18.41 -1.38 -6.54
CA GLU A 264 18.17 -0.15 -5.80
C GLU A 264 17.94 1.03 -6.78
N ASP A 265 16.76 1.62 -6.74
CA ASP A 265 16.37 2.78 -7.54
C ASP A 265 15.09 3.40 -6.96
N ASN A 266 14.91 4.70 -7.21
CA ASN A 266 13.72 5.48 -6.81
C ASN A 266 12.75 5.72 -7.98
N TYR A 267 13.08 5.21 -9.15
CA TYR A 267 12.39 5.54 -10.41
C TYR A 267 11.71 4.32 -11.05
N TYR A 268 11.17 3.39 -10.25
CA TYR A 268 10.24 2.41 -10.81
C TYR A 268 8.83 2.96 -10.83
N ALA A 269 8.12 2.60 -11.89
CA ALA A 269 6.70 2.83 -12.02
C ALA A 269 6.04 1.55 -12.50
N TYR A 270 4.87 1.25 -11.95
CA TYR A 270 4.01 0.23 -12.51
C TYR A 270 2.75 0.87 -13.08
N LYS A 271 2.48 0.51 -14.33
CA LYS A 271 1.27 0.84 -15.05
C LYS A 271 0.28 -0.28 -14.85
N TYR A 272 -0.99 0.08 -14.75
CA TYR A 272 -2.09 -0.86 -14.65
C TYR A 272 -3.17 -0.51 -15.66
N ARG A 273 -3.92 -1.51 -16.09
CA ARG A 273 -5.03 -1.34 -17.04
C ARG A 273 -6.19 -2.23 -16.64
N ASN A 274 -7.40 -1.67 -16.65
CA ASN A 274 -8.62 -2.46 -16.69
C ASN A 274 -8.96 -2.67 -18.17
N TYR A 275 -8.41 -3.70 -18.81
CA TYR A 275 -8.59 -3.86 -20.25
C TYR A 275 -10.04 -4.17 -20.62
N SER A 276 -10.67 -5.06 -19.87
CA SER A 276 -12.07 -5.45 -20.09
C SER A 276 -12.80 -5.69 -18.78
N SER A 277 -14.00 -5.11 -18.67
CA SER A 277 -14.91 -5.32 -17.55
C SER A 277 -16.36 -5.10 -17.96
N THR A 278 -17.30 -5.66 -17.20
CA THR A 278 -18.75 -5.49 -17.43
C THR A 278 -19.30 -4.13 -16.96
N GLY A 279 -18.42 -3.24 -16.46
CA GLY A 279 -18.71 -1.92 -15.93
C GLY A 279 -17.45 -1.33 -15.28
N ASN A 280 -17.59 -0.41 -14.33
CA ASN A 280 -16.44 -0.04 -13.49
C ASN A 280 -15.99 -1.24 -12.66
N ALA A 281 -14.68 -1.43 -12.53
CA ALA A 281 -14.07 -2.38 -11.61
C ALA A 281 -13.26 -1.61 -10.56
N PHE A 282 -13.19 -2.16 -9.35
CA PHE A 282 -12.18 -1.72 -8.38
C PHE A 282 -10.93 -2.56 -8.63
N LEU A 283 -9.81 -1.91 -8.94
CA LEU A 283 -8.52 -2.58 -9.09
C LEU A 283 -7.67 -2.30 -7.85
N ILE A 284 -6.96 -3.32 -7.38
CA ILE A 284 -5.90 -3.16 -6.38
C ILE A 284 -4.66 -3.80 -6.93
N TYR A 285 -3.55 -3.09 -6.80
CA TYR A 285 -2.24 -3.55 -7.21
C TYR A 285 -1.32 -3.53 -6.00
N PHE A 286 -0.36 -4.45 -5.99
CA PHE A 286 0.54 -4.63 -4.86
C PHE A 286 1.97 -4.90 -5.32
N VAL A 287 2.91 -4.61 -4.44
CA VAL A 287 4.33 -4.93 -4.56
C VAL A 287 4.76 -5.68 -3.30
N ALA A 288 5.29 -6.88 -3.49
CA ALA A 288 5.95 -7.65 -2.45
C ALA A 288 7.37 -8.03 -2.91
N THR A 289 8.20 -8.48 -1.99
CA THR A 289 9.56 -8.97 -2.24
C THR A 289 9.65 -10.44 -1.83
N GLU A 290 10.51 -11.21 -2.48
CA GLU A 290 10.91 -12.54 -2.03
C GLU A 290 12.19 -12.47 -1.19
N GLY A 291 12.18 -13.07 -0.01
CA GLY A 291 13.33 -13.13 0.91
C GLY A 291 13.30 -12.08 2.02
N GLU A 292 14.15 -12.26 3.03
CA GLU A 292 14.19 -11.35 4.18
C GLU A 292 14.57 -9.93 3.77
N VAL A 293 13.69 -8.98 4.07
CA VAL A 293 13.97 -7.55 3.97
C VAL A 293 14.66 -7.14 5.28
N SER A 294 15.96 -6.84 5.21
CA SER A 294 16.67 -6.25 6.35
C SER A 294 16.07 -4.88 6.65
N SER A 295 15.28 -4.74 7.72
CA SER A 295 14.55 -3.52 8.07
C SER A 295 15.44 -2.36 8.55
N LYS A 296 16.76 -2.55 8.61
CA LYS A 296 17.70 -1.48 8.93
C LYS A 296 19.02 -1.68 8.18
N PRO A 297 19.54 -0.66 7.48
CA PRO A 297 20.99 -0.50 7.42
C PRO A 297 21.47 -0.47 8.88
N SER A 298 22.45 -1.29 9.24
CA SER A 298 23.04 -1.22 10.57
C SER A 298 23.53 0.21 10.80
N ASP A 299 22.96 0.93 11.77
CA ASP A 299 23.47 2.21 12.29
C ASP A 299 24.86 2.06 12.97
N ASP A 300 25.62 1.02 12.62
CA ASP A 300 26.85 0.59 13.28
C ASP A 300 28.10 1.39 12.87
N ASP A 301 27.98 2.49 12.11
CA ASP A 301 29.13 3.27 11.63
C ASP A 301 29.18 4.74 12.13
N ASP A 302 28.44 5.09 13.18
CA ASP A 302 28.68 6.32 13.96
C ASP A 302 29.45 6.01 15.26
N ASP A 303 30.53 5.21 15.14
CA ASP A 303 31.66 5.25 16.06
C ASP A 303 32.39 6.59 15.80
N TRP A 304 31.77 7.69 16.23
CA TRP A 304 32.49 8.94 16.44
C TRP A 304 33.44 8.66 17.59
N ASP A 305 34.68 8.30 17.24
CA ASP A 305 35.85 8.39 18.11
C ASP A 305 35.87 9.81 18.72
N ASP A 306 35.21 9.94 19.87
CA ASP A 306 35.17 11.11 20.73
C ASP A 306 36.47 11.20 21.56
N ASP A 307 37.60 10.89 20.91
CA ASP A 307 38.94 11.04 21.47
C ASP A 307 39.62 12.26 20.83
N ASP A 308 40.11 13.13 21.72
CA ASP A 308 41.03 14.24 21.48
C ASP A 308 40.46 15.66 21.21
N TRP A 309 39.82 16.23 22.24
CA TRP A 309 39.94 17.67 22.55
C TRP A 309 40.42 17.90 23.99
N TRP A 310 41.68 17.60 24.24
CA TRP A 310 42.50 18.34 25.21
C TRP A 310 43.78 18.72 24.49
N TRP A 311 44.04 20.03 24.31
CA TRP A 311 45.30 20.78 24.49
C TRP A 311 45.12 22.21 23.92
#